data_AF-A0A722H4T9-F1
#
_entry.id   AF-A0A722H4T9-F1
#
_cell.length_a   1.000
_cell.length_b   1.000
_cell.length_c   1.000
_cell.angle_alpha   90.00
_cell.angle_beta   90.00
_cell.angle_gamma   90.00
#
_symmetry.space_group_name_H-M   'P 1'
#
loop_
_entity.id
_entity.type
_entity.pdbx_description
1 polymer ?
#
loop_
_entity_poly.entity_id
_entity_poly.type
_entity_poly.pdbx_seq_one_letter_code
_entity_poly.pdbx_strand_id
1 'polypeptide(L)'
;MTVKYKTVITKAGAIKLAAATVPNGKKVNFTAMAIGDGGGTLPVPDANQTKLVNEVWRYKLNKISQDNKHQNYVVAELLIPPETGGFWMREMGLYDDTGTLIAVGNMAESYKPKLDEGSGRAQTVRMVIMVSDIESVELTIDTSTVMATQDYVDDKLAEHEQSRRHPDATLTAKGFTQLSSATDSASETLAATPKAVKAAYDLADGKYTAQDATTEQKGIVQLSSATDSTSETLAANPKAVKIAMENASARLAKERNGADIPDKPLFVKNIGLGNVLFKGDGRFLAGTFVSDAIDRTSIGARAATGCQFMRAHQAPDAPDQVSYWQIITLTEVVSPTSVVDVLAISGNNVLFGHGTGAGITSWRNVAMLEGAAFTGDISAPNMRCDTTVTVGDGTGGIVTGGVDGAGFEGNNLNIKSWNGIGFQCSSDGIVRAYVSTKLGTIGASENFQAGSAIFNKNGDVYGDIWGIGSGPGWLSAYIAGRPLRQYITMVGVYQNDKTKPFMLHDDGSGVFLATTDMLSGYVQSIRFGAVEHGNVYRSPGFADQLGYVITGVENGDSNDTPDRIQRRLLQLKVNGQWYTVGA
;
A
#
# COMPACT_ATOMS: atom_id res chain seq x y z
N MET A 1 -57.36 -36.41 4.08
CA MET A 1 -57.35 -36.30 5.55
C MET A 1 -58.13 -35.06 5.94
N THR A 2 -59.25 -35.20 6.64
CA THR A 2 -59.99 -34.06 7.20
C THR A 2 -59.14 -33.46 8.32
N VAL A 3 -58.59 -32.26 8.09
CA VAL A 3 -57.77 -31.55 9.08
C VAL A 3 -58.71 -31.10 10.23
N LYS A 4 -58.57 -31.74 11.39
CA LYS A 4 -59.46 -31.58 12.56
C LYS A 4 -59.35 -30.19 13.21
N TYR A 5 -58.19 -29.56 13.12
CA TYR A 5 -57.91 -28.24 13.69
C TYR A 5 -57.29 -27.34 12.62
N LYS A 6 -57.88 -26.17 12.39
CA LYS A 6 -57.45 -25.23 11.36
C LYS A 6 -57.60 -23.80 11.85
N THR A 7 -56.81 -22.91 11.28
CA THR A 7 -56.97 -21.46 11.40
C THR A 7 -57.41 -20.91 10.07
N VAL A 8 -58.37 -20.00 10.08
CA VAL A 8 -58.92 -19.34 8.88
C VAL A 8 -58.85 -17.84 9.07
N ILE A 9 -58.31 -17.14 8.07
CA ILE A 9 -58.36 -15.67 8.02
C ILE A 9 -59.80 -15.28 7.66
N THR A 10 -60.38 -14.36 8.44
CA THR A 10 -61.74 -13.88 8.19
C THR A 10 -61.75 -12.98 6.95
N LYS A 11 -62.92 -12.77 6.32
CA LYS A 11 -63.06 -11.81 5.21
C LYS A 11 -62.60 -10.40 5.62
N ALA A 12 -62.91 -9.98 6.85
CA ALA A 12 -62.47 -8.71 7.39
C ALA A 12 -60.94 -8.65 7.55
N GLY A 13 -60.33 -9.75 8.03
CA GLY A 13 -58.89 -9.90 8.14
C GLY A 13 -58.18 -9.87 6.80
N ALA A 14 -58.69 -10.58 5.80
CA ALA A 14 -58.14 -10.60 4.45
C ALA A 14 -58.17 -9.21 3.79
N ILE A 15 -59.25 -8.44 3.99
CA ILE A 15 -59.36 -7.06 3.50
C ILE A 15 -58.27 -6.18 4.13
N LYS A 16 -58.07 -6.27 5.45
CA LYS A 16 -57.07 -5.44 6.14
C LYS A 16 -55.63 -5.83 5.81
N LEU A 17 -55.35 -7.13 5.73
CA LEU A 17 -54.04 -7.63 5.33
C LEU A 17 -53.71 -7.23 3.89
N ALA A 18 -54.67 -7.28 2.97
CA ALA A 18 -54.48 -6.80 1.59
C ALA A 18 -54.32 -5.28 1.51
N ALA A 19 -55.07 -4.52 2.31
CA ALA A 19 -54.94 -3.06 2.38
C ALA A 19 -53.59 -2.60 2.97
N ALA A 20 -52.92 -3.46 3.74
CA ALA A 20 -51.58 -3.19 4.26
C ALA A 20 -50.45 -3.47 3.26
N THR A 21 -50.74 -4.12 2.11
CA THR A 21 -49.75 -4.43 1.05
C THR A 21 -49.59 -3.30 0.02
N VAL A 22 -50.43 -2.26 0.05
CA VAL A 22 -50.25 -1.08 -0.83
C VAL A 22 -49.06 -0.22 -0.36
N PRO A 23 -48.36 0.49 -1.26
CA PRO A 23 -47.30 1.42 -0.85
C PRO A 23 -47.83 2.44 0.17
N ASN A 24 -47.16 2.55 1.33
CA ASN A 24 -47.58 3.33 2.52
C ASN A 24 -48.88 2.86 3.21
N GLY A 25 -49.32 1.62 3.00
CA GLY A 25 -50.41 1.00 3.74
C GLY A 25 -50.11 0.93 5.24
N LYS A 26 -51.11 1.21 6.09
CA LYS A 26 -50.98 1.02 7.54
C LYS A 26 -50.88 -0.47 7.82
N LYS A 27 -49.76 -0.92 8.39
CA LYS A 27 -49.56 -2.32 8.79
C LYS A 27 -50.64 -2.74 9.79
N VAL A 28 -51.06 -4.00 9.70
CA VAL A 28 -52.02 -4.57 10.65
C VAL A 28 -51.29 -4.86 11.95
N ASN A 29 -51.65 -4.14 13.01
CA ASN A 29 -51.10 -4.35 14.35
C ASN A 29 -52.02 -5.28 15.13
N PHE A 30 -51.54 -6.49 15.41
CA PHE A 30 -52.25 -7.45 16.23
C PHE A 30 -52.06 -7.15 17.71
N THR A 31 -53.14 -6.86 18.42
CA THR A 31 -53.05 -6.36 19.80
C THR A 31 -53.57 -7.35 20.82
N ALA A 32 -54.56 -8.17 20.47
CA ALA A 32 -55.22 -9.06 21.41
C ALA A 32 -55.56 -10.41 20.79
N MET A 33 -55.59 -11.44 21.63
CA MET A 33 -56.15 -12.75 21.30
C MET A 33 -57.25 -13.08 22.29
N ALA A 34 -58.37 -13.58 21.78
CA ALA A 34 -59.49 -14.06 22.56
C ALA A 34 -59.57 -15.59 22.51
N ILE A 35 -60.04 -16.18 23.59
CA ILE A 35 -60.27 -17.59 23.78
C ILE A 35 -61.77 -17.79 24.01
N GLY A 36 -62.34 -18.84 23.41
CA GLY A 36 -63.73 -19.20 23.52
C GLY A 36 -63.95 -20.68 23.82
N ASP A 37 -65.09 -20.99 24.43
CA ASP A 37 -65.50 -22.36 24.73
C ASP A 37 -66.36 -22.99 23.62
N GLY A 38 -66.59 -22.27 22.51
CA GLY A 38 -67.35 -22.76 21.37
C GLY A 38 -68.83 -23.02 21.63
N GLY A 39 -69.40 -22.52 22.74
CA GLY A 39 -70.79 -22.78 23.12
C GLY A 39 -71.04 -24.22 23.56
N GLY A 40 -70.01 -24.91 24.09
CA GLY A 40 -70.12 -26.28 24.59
C GLY A 40 -69.68 -27.37 23.61
N THR A 41 -69.44 -27.04 22.35
CA THR A 41 -69.00 -27.98 21.29
C THR A 41 -67.81 -27.43 20.52
N LEU A 42 -67.06 -28.27 19.80
CA LEU A 42 -65.93 -27.84 18.98
C LEU A 42 -66.42 -27.09 17.73
N PRO A 43 -66.19 -25.76 17.60
CA PRO A 43 -66.69 -25.00 16.48
C PRO A 43 -65.85 -25.24 15.22
N VAL A 44 -66.47 -25.08 14.05
CA VAL A 44 -65.79 -25.13 12.74
C VAL A 44 -65.48 -23.69 12.30
N PRO A 45 -64.20 -23.30 12.17
CA PRO A 45 -63.83 -21.95 11.74
C PRO A 45 -64.37 -21.61 10.35
N ASP A 46 -65.05 -20.47 10.25
CA ASP A 46 -65.62 -19.89 9.02
C ASP A 46 -65.04 -18.48 8.76
N ALA A 47 -64.65 -18.23 7.52
CA ALA A 47 -64.14 -16.94 7.06
C ALA A 47 -65.15 -15.79 7.22
N ASN A 48 -66.46 -16.07 7.34
CA ASN A 48 -67.48 -15.04 7.56
C ASN A 48 -67.63 -14.62 9.02
N GLN A 49 -66.93 -15.24 9.97
CA GLN A 49 -67.03 -14.89 11.38
C GLN A 49 -66.52 -13.48 11.67
N THR A 50 -67.31 -12.71 12.42
CA THR A 50 -66.94 -11.38 12.94
C THR A 50 -66.65 -11.41 14.45
N LYS A 51 -67.01 -12.51 15.13
CA LYS A 51 -66.78 -12.79 16.55
C LYS A 51 -66.65 -14.30 16.77
N LEU A 52 -66.07 -14.68 17.91
CA LEU A 52 -66.07 -16.07 18.39
C LEU A 52 -67.51 -16.54 18.71
N VAL A 53 -67.74 -17.86 18.67
CA VAL A 53 -69.06 -18.45 18.97
C VAL A 53 -69.46 -18.15 20.41
N ASN A 54 -68.53 -18.31 21.35
CA ASN A 54 -68.67 -17.83 22.72
C ASN A 54 -67.31 -17.47 23.32
N GLU A 55 -67.03 -16.17 23.38
CA GLU A 55 -65.80 -15.63 23.95
C GLU A 55 -65.84 -15.68 25.48
N VAL A 56 -64.84 -16.33 26.09
CA VAL A 56 -64.72 -16.45 27.55
C VAL A 56 -63.61 -15.57 28.12
N TRP A 57 -62.59 -15.24 27.33
CA TRP A 57 -61.50 -14.39 27.77
C TRP A 57 -60.78 -13.72 26.61
N ARG A 58 -60.32 -12.48 26.80
CA ARG A 58 -59.50 -11.74 25.83
C ARG A 58 -58.43 -10.95 26.55
N TYR A 59 -57.22 -10.97 26.03
CA TYR A 59 -56.10 -10.24 26.60
C TYR A 59 -55.07 -9.83 25.55
N LYS A 60 -54.15 -8.93 25.93
CA LYS A 60 -53.07 -8.48 25.06
C LYS A 60 -52.11 -9.64 24.75
N LEU A 61 -51.54 -9.63 23.55
CA LEU A 61 -50.55 -10.64 23.14
C LEU A 61 -49.26 -10.53 23.95
N ASN A 62 -48.66 -11.69 24.27
CA ASN A 62 -47.35 -11.77 24.95
C ASN A 62 -46.18 -11.75 23.96
N LYS A 63 -46.38 -12.32 22.76
CA LYS A 63 -45.37 -12.35 21.71
C LYS A 63 -46.03 -12.40 20.34
N ILE A 64 -45.46 -11.66 19.40
CA ILE A 64 -45.70 -11.85 17.97
C ILE A 64 -44.36 -12.03 17.28
N SER A 65 -44.24 -13.04 16.42
CA SER A 65 -43.01 -13.34 15.71
C SER A 65 -43.27 -14.02 14.37
N GLN A 66 -42.33 -13.87 13.45
CA GLN A 66 -42.28 -14.67 12.21
C GLN A 66 -41.79 -16.09 12.53
N ASP A 67 -42.34 -17.10 11.87
CA ASP A 67 -41.88 -18.49 12.02
C ASP A 67 -40.51 -18.69 11.35
N ASN A 68 -39.57 -19.33 12.05
CA ASN A 68 -38.20 -19.52 11.56
C ASN A 68 -38.08 -20.51 10.38
N LYS A 69 -39.12 -21.30 10.09
CA LYS A 69 -39.12 -22.30 9.00
C LYS A 69 -39.99 -21.87 7.81
N HIS A 70 -41.05 -21.11 8.06
CA HIS A 70 -41.98 -20.63 7.04
C HIS A 70 -42.06 -19.11 7.06
N GLN A 71 -41.38 -18.45 6.12
CA GLN A 71 -41.27 -16.98 6.07
C GLN A 71 -42.63 -16.26 5.98
N ASN A 72 -43.69 -16.93 5.55
CA ASN A 72 -45.03 -16.35 5.42
C ASN A 72 -45.95 -16.64 6.62
N TYR A 73 -45.42 -17.21 7.71
CA TYR A 73 -46.20 -17.58 8.88
C TYR A 73 -45.95 -16.58 10.01
N VAL A 74 -47.04 -16.02 10.53
CA VAL A 74 -47.04 -15.20 11.73
C VAL A 74 -47.53 -16.05 12.88
N VAL A 75 -46.74 -16.06 13.95
CA VAL A 75 -47.03 -16.76 15.20
C VAL A 75 -47.42 -15.72 16.25
N ALA A 76 -48.68 -15.75 16.67
CA ALA A 76 -49.18 -14.94 17.78
C ALA A 76 -49.31 -15.82 19.02
N GLU A 77 -48.72 -15.39 20.14
CA GLU A 77 -48.73 -16.11 21.41
C GLU A 77 -49.42 -15.29 22.50
N LEU A 78 -50.29 -15.97 23.23
CA LEU A 78 -50.97 -15.45 24.40
C LEU A 78 -50.67 -16.34 25.59
N LEU A 79 -50.21 -15.74 26.70
CA LEU A 79 -50.04 -16.44 27.97
C LEU A 79 -51.28 -16.20 28.83
N ILE A 80 -51.95 -17.28 29.22
CA ILE A 80 -53.03 -17.24 30.21
C ILE A 80 -52.41 -17.41 31.60
N PRO A 81 -52.47 -16.40 32.49
CA PRO A 81 -51.91 -16.49 33.83
C PRO A 81 -52.60 -17.55 34.72
N PRO A 82 -51.95 -18.03 35.79
CA PRO A 82 -52.54 -18.99 36.73
C PRO A 82 -53.86 -18.52 37.38
N GLU A 83 -53.98 -17.22 37.65
CA GLU A 83 -55.14 -16.57 38.27
C GLU A 83 -56.36 -16.48 37.34
N THR A 84 -56.16 -16.64 36.03
CA THR A 84 -57.21 -16.59 35.03
C THR A 84 -57.51 -17.98 34.48
N GLY A 85 -58.75 -18.43 34.64
CA GLY A 85 -59.19 -19.78 34.28
C GLY A 85 -60.64 -20.05 34.68
N GLY A 86 -61.05 -21.32 34.67
CA GLY A 86 -62.41 -21.77 34.95
C GLY A 86 -63.24 -22.01 33.68
N PHE A 87 -62.61 -22.12 32.51
CA PHE A 87 -63.30 -22.26 31.22
C PHE A 87 -62.66 -23.31 30.31
N TRP A 88 -63.48 -23.86 29.41
CA TRP A 88 -63.02 -24.71 28.31
C TRP A 88 -62.47 -23.87 27.17
N MET A 89 -61.41 -24.35 26.54
CA MET A 89 -60.78 -23.72 25.39
C MET A 89 -61.05 -24.58 24.17
N ARG A 90 -61.79 -24.04 23.21
CA ARG A 90 -62.17 -24.71 21.96
C ARG A 90 -61.95 -23.87 20.72
N GLU A 91 -61.96 -22.55 20.87
CA GLU A 91 -61.69 -21.59 19.80
C GLU A 91 -60.77 -20.47 20.26
N MET A 92 -60.09 -19.87 19.29
CA MET A 92 -59.21 -18.72 19.45
C MET A 92 -59.45 -17.72 18.33
N GLY A 93 -59.40 -16.43 18.67
CA GLY A 93 -59.58 -15.32 17.74
C GLY A 93 -58.48 -14.30 17.87
N LEU A 94 -57.89 -13.86 16.76
CA LEU A 94 -56.85 -12.84 16.73
C LEU A 94 -57.43 -11.49 16.30
N TYR A 95 -57.18 -10.45 17.07
CA TYR A 95 -57.76 -9.12 16.90
C TYR A 95 -56.69 -8.05 16.65
N ASP A 96 -57.04 -7.05 15.84
CA ASP A 96 -56.20 -5.88 15.60
C ASP A 96 -56.46 -4.72 16.58
N ASP A 97 -55.69 -3.63 16.46
CA ASP A 97 -55.80 -2.38 17.23
C ASP A 97 -57.18 -1.70 17.15
N THR A 98 -57.97 -1.98 16.12
CA THR A 98 -59.35 -1.48 15.98
C THR A 98 -60.41 -2.43 16.52
N GLY A 99 -60.02 -3.59 17.05
CA GLY A 99 -60.94 -4.61 17.56
C GLY A 99 -61.59 -5.48 16.48
N THR A 100 -61.04 -5.51 15.26
CA THR A 100 -61.52 -6.37 14.17
C THR A 100 -60.96 -7.79 14.32
N LEU A 101 -61.80 -8.81 14.20
CA LEU A 101 -61.37 -10.22 14.18
C LEU A 101 -60.67 -10.54 12.86
N ILE A 102 -59.36 -10.74 12.88
CA ILE A 102 -58.53 -10.99 11.70
C ILE A 102 -58.46 -12.47 11.34
N ALA A 103 -58.33 -13.33 12.35
CA ALA A 103 -58.27 -14.77 12.15
C ALA A 103 -58.99 -15.51 13.27
N VAL A 104 -59.59 -16.64 12.93
CA VAL A 104 -60.29 -17.53 13.86
C VAL A 104 -59.77 -18.96 13.67
N GLY A 105 -59.55 -19.64 14.78
CA GLY A 105 -59.07 -21.02 14.78
C GLY A 105 -59.78 -21.87 15.82
N ASN A 106 -59.89 -23.16 15.56
CA ASN A 106 -60.33 -24.13 16.55
C ASN A 106 -59.13 -24.90 17.12
N MET A 107 -59.26 -25.37 18.36
CA MET A 107 -58.20 -26.10 19.05
C MET A 107 -58.70 -27.37 19.74
N ALA A 108 -57.78 -28.24 20.15
CA ALA A 108 -58.14 -29.40 20.95
C ALA A 108 -58.79 -28.94 22.26
N GLU A 109 -59.89 -29.61 22.63
CA GLU A 109 -60.66 -29.26 23.83
C GLU A 109 -59.75 -29.42 25.06
N SER A 110 -59.46 -28.31 25.71
CA SER A 110 -58.60 -28.25 26.88
C SER A 110 -59.29 -27.42 27.96
N TYR A 111 -59.32 -27.92 29.19
CA TYR A 111 -59.83 -27.16 30.32
C TYR A 111 -58.68 -26.42 31.01
N LYS A 112 -58.84 -25.11 31.20
CA LYS A 112 -57.89 -24.27 31.93
C LYS A 112 -58.46 -24.00 33.33
N PRO A 113 -58.02 -24.73 34.37
CA PRO A 113 -58.51 -24.51 35.73
C PRO A 113 -58.07 -23.14 36.28
N LYS A 114 -58.88 -22.62 37.19
CA LYS A 114 -58.57 -21.41 37.97
C LYS A 114 -57.73 -21.76 39.20
N LEU A 115 -56.94 -20.82 39.72
CA LEU A 115 -56.13 -21.03 40.92
C LEU A 115 -56.95 -21.53 42.13
N ASP A 116 -58.19 -21.05 42.26
CA ASP A 116 -59.15 -21.44 43.32
C ASP A 116 -59.55 -22.93 43.25
N GLU A 117 -59.33 -23.59 42.12
CA GLU A 117 -59.62 -25.02 41.87
C GLU A 117 -58.40 -25.92 42.20
N GLY A 118 -57.35 -25.36 42.80
CA GLY A 118 -56.19 -26.10 43.32
C GLY A 118 -55.12 -26.47 42.28
N SER A 119 -55.25 -26.01 41.03
CA SER A 119 -54.27 -26.28 39.96
C SER A 119 -54.12 -25.10 38.99
N GLY A 120 -53.92 -23.88 39.52
CA GLY A 120 -53.59 -22.72 38.69
C GLY A 120 -52.26 -22.93 37.95
N ARG A 121 -52.33 -23.27 36.66
CA ARG A 121 -51.17 -23.40 35.77
C ARG A 121 -51.18 -22.24 34.78
N ALA A 122 -50.03 -21.69 34.43
CA ALA A 122 -49.94 -20.82 33.27
C ALA A 122 -50.06 -21.67 31.99
N GLN A 123 -50.83 -21.21 31.00
CA GLN A 123 -50.99 -21.93 29.74
C GLN A 123 -50.73 -20.98 28.58
N THR A 124 -49.79 -21.34 27.71
CA THR A 124 -49.49 -20.59 26.49
C THR A 124 -50.35 -21.12 25.34
N VAL A 125 -51.04 -20.22 24.65
CA VAL A 125 -51.83 -20.49 23.46
C VAL A 125 -51.14 -19.83 22.27
N ARG A 126 -51.00 -20.60 21.18
CA ARG A 126 -50.34 -20.15 19.96
C ARG A 126 -51.31 -20.25 18.79
N MET A 127 -51.53 -19.14 18.10
CA MET A 127 -52.22 -19.10 16.81
C MET A 127 -51.19 -18.87 15.70
N VAL A 128 -51.23 -19.70 14.68
CA VAL A 128 -50.43 -19.53 13.46
C VAL A 128 -51.35 -19.10 12.32
N ILE A 129 -51.00 -18.01 11.64
CA ILE A 129 -51.68 -17.53 10.42
C ILE A 129 -50.68 -17.45 9.27
N MET A 130 -51.17 -17.70 8.05
CA MET A 130 -50.39 -17.54 6.83
C MET A 130 -50.79 -16.25 6.14
N VAL A 131 -49.84 -15.34 5.93
CA VAL A 131 -50.05 -14.07 5.24
C VAL A 131 -49.33 -14.09 3.88
N SER A 132 -49.86 -13.37 2.89
CA SER A 132 -49.22 -13.29 1.57
C SER A 132 -47.91 -12.49 1.58
N ASP A 133 -47.80 -11.55 2.52
CA ASP A 133 -46.61 -10.72 2.74
C ASP A 133 -46.48 -10.42 4.24
N ILE A 134 -45.29 -10.63 4.81
CA ILE A 134 -45.04 -10.36 6.23
C ILE A 134 -44.97 -8.86 6.52
N GLU A 135 -44.67 -8.03 5.51
CA GLU A 135 -44.62 -6.57 5.66
C GLU A 135 -45.98 -5.96 5.95
N SER A 136 -47.07 -6.68 5.65
CA SER A 136 -48.44 -6.25 5.96
C SER A 136 -48.75 -6.29 7.47
N VAL A 137 -47.86 -6.86 8.28
CA VAL A 137 -48.03 -7.08 9.73
C VAL A 137 -46.99 -6.30 10.52
N GLU A 138 -47.42 -5.64 11.59
CA GLU A 138 -46.52 -5.03 12.56
C GLU A 138 -46.09 -6.07 13.62
N LEU A 139 -44.79 -6.38 13.67
CA LEU A 139 -44.20 -7.40 14.57
C LEU A 139 -43.70 -6.79 15.90
N THR A 140 -44.33 -5.73 16.38
CA THR A 140 -43.98 -5.07 17.64
C THR A 140 -45.18 -5.10 18.58
N ILE A 141 -44.91 -5.32 19.87
CA ILE A 141 -45.91 -5.24 20.94
C ILE A 141 -45.42 -4.24 22.00
N ASP A 142 -46.36 -3.53 22.63
CA ASP A 142 -46.10 -2.73 23.82
C ASP A 142 -45.97 -3.65 25.04
N THR A 143 -44.73 -3.91 25.45
CA THR A 143 -44.37 -4.90 26.48
C THR A 143 -44.46 -4.36 27.91
N SER A 144 -44.92 -3.12 28.12
CA SER A 144 -44.95 -2.47 29.44
C SER A 144 -45.89 -3.12 30.48
N THR A 145 -46.75 -4.06 30.06
CA THR A 145 -47.83 -4.62 30.91
C THR A 145 -47.98 -6.16 30.86
N VAL A 146 -47.03 -6.89 30.26
CA VAL A 146 -47.13 -8.36 30.08
C VAL A 146 -46.11 -9.14 30.92
N MET A 147 -46.48 -10.34 31.35
CA MET A 147 -45.59 -11.26 32.09
C MET A 147 -44.59 -11.92 31.13
N ALA A 148 -43.29 -11.91 31.48
CA ALA A 148 -42.24 -12.56 30.71
C ALA A 148 -42.26 -14.09 30.93
N THR A 149 -42.11 -14.87 29.85
CA THR A 149 -41.93 -16.32 29.95
C THR A 149 -40.51 -16.65 30.40
N GLN A 150 -40.32 -17.82 31.00
CA GLN A 150 -38.99 -18.30 31.40
C GLN A 150 -38.03 -18.35 30.20
N ASP A 151 -38.47 -18.91 29.06
CA ASP A 151 -37.69 -18.97 27.83
C ASP A 151 -37.23 -17.59 27.34
N TYR A 152 -38.07 -16.56 27.47
CA TYR A 152 -37.68 -15.19 27.10
C TYR A 152 -36.56 -14.66 27.98
N VAL A 153 -36.60 -14.96 29.28
CA VAL A 153 -35.56 -14.54 30.24
C VAL A 153 -34.25 -15.28 29.96
N ASP A 154 -34.30 -16.58 29.73
CA ASP A 154 -33.12 -17.41 29.45
C ASP A 154 -32.44 -16.99 28.13
N ASP A 155 -33.21 -16.71 27.08
CA ASP A 155 -32.69 -16.20 25.80
C ASP A 155 -31.99 -14.83 25.97
N LYS A 156 -32.58 -13.92 26.76
CA LYS A 156 -31.97 -12.62 27.04
C LYS A 156 -30.73 -12.71 27.94
N LEU A 157 -30.71 -13.66 28.86
CA LEU A 157 -29.53 -13.94 29.67
C LEU A 157 -28.39 -14.51 28.81
N ALA A 158 -28.70 -15.43 27.87
CA ALA A 158 -27.73 -15.95 26.92
C ALA A 158 -27.17 -14.86 25.98
N GLU A 159 -28.01 -13.94 25.49
CA GLU A 159 -27.55 -12.75 24.76
C GLU A 159 -26.61 -11.88 25.61
N HIS A 160 -26.95 -11.65 26.88
CA HIS A 160 -26.11 -10.89 27.80
C HIS A 160 -24.75 -11.56 28.04
N GLU A 161 -24.74 -12.88 28.27
CA GLU A 161 -23.52 -13.68 28.43
C GLU A 161 -22.59 -13.61 27.20
N GLN A 162 -23.17 -13.53 26.00
CA GLN A 162 -22.42 -13.40 24.75
C GLN A 162 -21.98 -11.96 24.45
N SER A 163 -22.66 -10.96 25.01
CA SER A 163 -22.49 -9.55 24.61
C SER A 163 -21.12 -8.97 24.97
N ARG A 164 -20.55 -9.29 26.13
CA ARG A 164 -19.12 -9.27 26.49
C ARG A 164 -18.98 -9.86 27.89
N ARG A 165 -18.17 -10.91 28.05
CA ARG A 165 -17.80 -11.58 29.33
C ARG A 165 -17.06 -10.69 30.35
N HIS A 166 -17.37 -9.40 30.45
CA HIS A 166 -16.78 -8.50 31.44
C HIS A 166 -15.25 -8.68 31.64
N PRO A 167 -14.45 -8.72 30.55
CA PRO A 167 -13.05 -9.10 30.68
C PRO A 167 -12.25 -8.03 31.44
N ASP A 168 -11.10 -8.43 31.97
CA ASP A 168 -10.13 -7.49 32.54
C ASP A 168 -9.63 -6.52 31.45
N ALA A 169 -9.29 -5.30 31.88
CA ALA A 169 -8.75 -4.27 31.00
C ALA A 169 -7.35 -4.65 30.52
N THR A 170 -7.06 -4.32 29.27
CA THR A 170 -5.73 -4.44 28.69
C THR A 170 -5.27 -3.08 28.17
N LEU A 171 -4.00 -2.99 27.76
CA LEU A 171 -3.46 -1.77 27.13
C LEU A 171 -4.20 -1.37 25.84
N THR A 172 -4.93 -2.30 25.21
CA THR A 172 -5.60 -2.09 23.91
C THR A 172 -7.12 -2.23 23.97
N ALA A 173 -7.70 -2.71 25.09
CA ALA A 173 -9.13 -2.95 25.21
C ALA A 173 -9.68 -2.57 26.59
N LYS A 174 -10.88 -1.98 26.61
CA LYS A 174 -11.59 -1.57 27.83
C LYS A 174 -12.15 -2.79 28.59
N GLY A 175 -11.90 -2.85 29.90
CA GLY A 175 -12.35 -3.92 30.79
C GLY A 175 -12.33 -3.51 32.27
N PHE A 176 -12.43 -4.46 33.20
CA PHE A 176 -12.31 -4.23 34.64
C PHE A 176 -10.83 -4.19 35.08
N THR A 177 -10.48 -3.39 36.10
CA THR A 177 -9.10 -3.27 36.60
C THR A 177 -9.10 -3.23 38.11
N GLN A 178 -8.16 -3.94 38.75
CA GLN A 178 -7.98 -3.92 40.20
C GLN A 178 -7.02 -2.78 40.61
N LEU A 179 -7.30 -2.11 41.73
CA LEU A 179 -6.50 -0.99 42.23
C LEU A 179 -5.41 -1.46 43.19
N SER A 180 -4.22 -0.85 43.12
CA SER A 180 -3.10 -1.11 44.03
C SER A 180 -2.55 0.17 44.68
N SER A 181 -2.18 0.06 45.96
CA SER A 181 -1.50 1.13 46.71
C SER A 181 -0.02 0.85 46.96
N ALA A 182 0.56 -0.17 46.34
CA ALA A 182 2.00 -0.43 46.39
C ALA A 182 2.78 0.63 45.60
N THR A 183 3.92 1.07 46.10
CA THR A 183 4.80 2.09 45.48
C THR A 183 5.90 1.51 44.60
N ASP A 184 6.02 0.19 44.58
CA ASP A 184 7.08 -0.60 43.94
C ASP A 184 6.52 -1.71 43.02
N SER A 185 5.21 -1.70 42.75
CA SER A 185 4.56 -2.72 41.92
C SER A 185 4.98 -2.62 40.45
N ALA A 186 5.40 -3.76 39.88
CA ALA A 186 5.70 -3.92 38.46
C ALA A 186 4.53 -4.48 37.63
N SER A 187 3.34 -4.67 38.23
CA SER A 187 2.18 -5.26 37.54
C SER A 187 1.59 -4.31 36.48
N GLU A 188 1.34 -4.85 35.28
CA GLU A 188 0.62 -4.15 34.20
C GLU A 188 -0.91 -4.36 34.24
N THR A 189 -1.41 -5.19 35.16
CA THR A 189 -2.84 -5.52 35.29
C THR A 189 -3.54 -4.72 36.40
N LEU A 190 -2.79 -3.94 37.17
CA LEU A 190 -3.29 -3.15 38.30
C LEU A 190 -3.15 -1.65 38.05
N ALA A 191 -4.14 -0.86 38.46
CA ALA A 191 -4.08 0.59 38.41
C ALA A 191 -3.54 1.18 39.73
N ALA A 192 -2.59 2.12 39.63
CA ALA A 192 -2.06 2.83 40.80
C ALA A 192 -3.12 3.74 41.43
N THR A 193 -3.28 3.66 42.74
CA THR A 193 -4.14 4.57 43.51
C THR A 193 -3.47 5.92 43.76
N PRO A 194 -4.23 7.01 43.99
CA PRO A 194 -3.66 8.30 44.42
C PRO A 194 -2.77 8.19 45.66
N LYS A 195 -3.05 7.22 46.55
CA LYS A 195 -2.22 6.91 47.72
C LYS A 195 -0.82 6.42 47.33
N ALA A 196 -0.71 5.50 46.37
CA ALA A 196 0.60 5.05 45.87
C ALA A 196 1.37 6.20 45.23
N VAL A 197 0.69 7.01 44.40
CA VAL A 197 1.31 8.16 43.74
C VAL A 197 1.82 9.20 44.75
N LYS A 198 1.03 9.51 45.78
CA LYS A 198 1.43 10.45 46.83
C LYS A 198 2.62 9.92 47.64
N ALA A 199 2.61 8.64 48.02
CA ALA A 199 3.72 8.05 48.76
C ALA A 199 5.03 8.02 47.93
N ALA A 200 4.95 7.75 46.62
CA ALA A 200 6.10 7.83 45.74
C ALA A 200 6.63 9.28 45.57
N TYR A 201 5.71 10.26 45.51
CA TYR A 201 6.07 11.68 45.47
C TYR A 201 6.77 12.14 46.76
N ASP A 202 6.22 11.82 47.92
CA ASP A 202 6.80 12.19 49.22
C ASP A 202 8.20 11.55 49.42
N LEU A 203 8.41 10.32 48.93
CA LEU A 203 9.72 9.66 48.93
C LEU A 203 10.72 10.37 48.00
N ALA A 204 10.27 10.86 46.85
CA ALA A 204 11.11 11.62 45.91
C ALA A 204 11.47 13.00 46.48
N ASP A 205 10.52 13.69 47.09
CA ASP A 205 10.70 15.00 47.74
C ASP A 205 11.66 14.90 48.94
N GLY A 206 11.51 13.86 49.78
CA GLY A 206 12.38 13.61 50.93
C GLY A 206 13.82 13.18 50.59
N LYS A 207 14.11 12.79 49.34
CA LYS A 207 15.48 12.47 48.88
C LYS A 207 16.29 13.70 48.47
N TYR A 208 15.70 14.90 48.47
CA TYR A 208 16.45 16.15 48.30
C TYR A 208 17.10 16.60 49.63
N THR A 209 17.93 15.75 50.23
CA THR A 209 18.83 16.16 51.31
C THR A 209 20.16 16.55 50.67
N ALA A 210 20.38 17.85 50.44
CA ALA A 210 21.66 18.33 49.96
C ALA A 210 22.73 18.04 51.03
N GLN A 211 23.55 17.01 50.82
CA GLN A 211 24.75 16.75 51.61
C GLN A 211 25.86 17.72 51.19
N ASP A 212 26.66 18.19 52.15
CA ASP A 212 27.85 18.99 51.85
C ASP A 212 28.85 18.21 51.00
N ALA A 213 29.48 18.89 50.04
CA ALA A 213 30.50 18.30 49.19
C ALA A 213 31.78 18.03 49.99
N THR A 214 32.41 16.89 49.72
CA THR A 214 33.78 16.60 50.15
C THR A 214 34.66 16.34 48.93
N THR A 215 35.97 16.17 49.14
CA THR A 215 36.91 15.79 48.07
C THR A 215 36.66 14.39 47.52
N GLU A 216 35.88 13.55 48.22
CA GLU A 216 35.57 12.16 47.85
C GLU A 216 34.10 11.97 47.44
N GLN A 217 33.21 12.90 47.79
CA GLN A 217 31.77 12.78 47.58
C GLN A 217 31.14 14.08 47.06
N LYS A 218 30.33 13.97 46.00
CA LYS A 218 29.61 15.11 45.39
C LYS A 218 28.53 15.64 46.35
N GLY A 219 28.42 16.96 46.47
CA GLY A 219 27.45 17.64 47.34
C GLY A 219 27.33 19.14 47.06
N ILE A 220 26.80 19.92 48.01
CA ILE A 220 26.72 21.39 47.98
C ILE A 220 27.94 22.05 48.64
N VAL A 221 28.39 23.20 48.15
CA VAL A 221 29.58 23.92 48.66
C VAL A 221 29.31 25.42 48.80
N GLN A 222 29.83 26.05 49.86
CA GLN A 222 29.73 27.49 50.07
C GLN A 222 30.86 28.22 49.33
N LEU A 223 30.56 29.34 48.67
CA LEU A 223 31.52 30.14 47.91
C LEU A 223 32.24 31.18 48.78
N SER A 224 33.56 31.34 48.58
CA SER A 224 34.41 32.34 49.26
C SER A 224 35.08 33.31 48.28
N SER A 225 35.27 34.56 48.72
CA SER A 225 36.02 35.60 47.99
C SER A 225 37.46 35.81 48.50
N ALA A 226 37.89 35.06 49.52
CA ALA A 226 39.25 35.18 50.06
C ALA A 226 40.29 34.66 49.05
N THR A 227 41.44 35.31 48.98
CA THR A 227 42.52 34.96 48.01
C THR A 227 43.68 34.19 48.65
N ASP A 228 43.59 33.98 49.96
CA ASP A 228 44.53 33.32 50.86
C ASP A 228 43.86 32.21 51.69
N SER A 229 42.64 31.81 51.31
CA SER A 229 41.87 30.78 52.03
C SER A 229 42.57 29.43 52.01
N THR A 230 42.68 28.82 53.19
CA THR A 230 43.15 27.43 53.38
C THR A 230 42.01 26.44 53.61
N SER A 231 40.74 26.89 53.52
CA SER A 231 39.58 26.01 53.73
C SER A 231 39.42 24.98 52.62
N GLU A 232 39.18 23.72 53.01
CA GLU A 232 38.86 22.60 52.12
C GLU A 232 37.34 22.43 51.91
N THR A 233 36.51 23.17 52.64
CA THR A 233 35.04 23.10 52.58
C THR A 233 34.39 24.27 51.83
N LEU A 234 35.19 25.24 51.39
CA LEU A 234 34.73 26.42 50.64
C LEU A 234 35.32 26.42 49.23
N ALA A 235 34.51 26.77 48.23
CA ALA A 235 34.98 26.92 46.86
C ALA A 235 35.31 28.39 46.55
N ALA A 236 36.41 28.62 45.84
CA ALA A 236 36.79 29.96 45.39
C ALA A 236 35.80 30.48 44.34
N ASN A 237 35.31 31.71 44.51
CA ASN A 237 34.43 32.34 43.53
C ASN A 237 35.21 33.08 42.42
N PRO A 238 34.55 33.50 41.32
CA PRO A 238 35.21 34.21 40.23
C PRO A 238 35.93 35.49 40.65
N LYS A 239 35.48 36.17 41.72
CA LYS A 239 36.13 37.37 42.25
C LYS A 239 37.49 37.03 42.86
N ALA A 240 37.58 35.99 43.69
CA ALA A 240 38.85 35.50 44.25
C ALA A 240 39.81 35.07 43.14
N VAL A 241 39.31 34.29 42.16
CA VAL A 241 40.11 33.83 41.02
C VAL A 241 40.62 35.01 40.19
N LYS A 242 39.77 36.01 39.92
CA LYS A 242 40.15 37.22 39.18
C LYS A 242 41.26 37.99 39.90
N ILE A 243 41.14 38.24 41.20
CA ILE A 243 42.17 38.97 41.97
C ILE A 243 43.49 38.20 41.98
N ALA A 244 43.45 36.87 42.17
CA ALA A 244 44.64 36.03 42.12
C ALA A 244 45.30 36.06 40.72
N MET A 245 44.50 36.00 39.66
CA MET A 245 44.98 36.06 38.27
C MET A 245 45.53 37.45 37.90
N GLU A 246 44.90 38.53 38.35
CA GLU A 246 45.42 39.90 38.20
C GLU A 246 46.78 40.06 38.91
N ASN A 247 46.93 39.52 40.14
CA ASN A 247 48.22 39.52 40.84
C ASN A 247 49.30 38.73 40.06
N ALA A 248 48.95 37.53 39.58
CA ALA A 248 49.86 36.70 38.79
C ALA A 248 50.26 37.39 37.48
N SER A 249 49.31 38.07 36.82
CA SER A 249 49.53 38.78 35.55
C SER A 249 50.37 40.05 35.72
N ALA A 250 50.28 40.70 36.88
CA ALA A 250 51.05 41.90 37.19
C ALA A 250 52.53 41.61 37.53
N ARG A 251 52.88 40.38 37.92
CA ARG A 251 54.26 39.96 38.19
C ARG A 251 54.98 39.66 36.87
N LEU A 252 56.18 40.24 36.70
CA LEU A 252 57.01 40.16 35.51
C LEU A 252 56.30 40.64 34.22
N ALA A 253 55.36 41.57 34.36
CA ALA A 253 54.62 42.09 33.23
C ALA A 253 55.56 42.80 32.23
N LYS A 254 55.36 42.56 30.93
CA LYS A 254 56.30 42.98 29.87
C LYS A 254 56.52 44.49 29.88
N GLU A 255 55.45 45.26 30.01
CA GLU A 255 55.46 46.72 30.04
C GLU A 255 56.14 47.31 31.28
N ARG A 256 56.25 46.53 32.37
CA ARG A 256 56.95 46.94 33.59
C ARG A 256 58.46 46.74 33.49
N ASN A 257 58.95 46.02 32.47
CA ASN A 257 60.37 45.82 32.17
C ASN A 257 61.22 45.47 33.42
N GLY A 258 60.69 44.59 34.28
CA GLY A 258 61.37 44.14 35.49
C GLY A 258 61.44 45.18 36.63
N ALA A 259 60.66 46.26 36.59
CA ALA A 259 60.56 47.24 37.67
C ALA A 259 60.01 46.66 38.97
N ASP A 260 59.27 45.56 38.88
CA ASP A 260 58.66 44.83 39.98
C ASP A 260 59.54 43.73 40.57
N ILE A 261 60.75 43.54 40.03
CA ILE A 261 61.75 42.63 40.58
C ILE A 261 62.38 43.29 41.82
N PRO A 262 62.20 42.73 43.04
CA PRO A 262 62.70 43.34 44.27
C PRO A 262 64.24 43.44 44.33
N ASP A 263 64.94 42.43 43.79
CA ASP A 263 66.41 42.37 43.71
C ASP A 263 66.85 42.03 42.28
N LYS A 264 67.07 43.08 41.47
CA LYS A 264 67.51 42.95 40.07
C LYS A 264 68.90 42.32 39.94
N PRO A 265 69.91 42.69 40.77
CA PRO A 265 71.22 42.03 40.76
C PRO A 265 71.14 40.51 40.96
N LEU A 266 70.38 40.04 41.95
CA LEU A 266 70.21 38.61 42.20
C LEU A 266 69.44 37.91 41.07
N PHE A 267 68.45 38.58 40.47
CA PHE A 267 67.71 38.05 39.33
C PHE A 267 68.62 37.78 38.11
N VAL A 268 69.47 38.73 37.74
CA VAL A 268 70.44 38.58 36.63
C VAL A 268 71.43 37.43 36.89
N LYS A 269 71.83 37.23 38.15
CA LYS A 269 72.67 36.10 38.57
C LYS A 269 71.94 34.76 38.41
N ASN A 270 70.67 34.69 38.81
CA ASN A 270 69.89 33.44 38.79
C ASN A 270 69.54 32.97 37.37
N ILE A 271 69.35 33.88 36.41
CA ILE A 271 69.08 33.53 35.00
C ILE A 271 70.35 33.22 34.17
N GLY A 272 71.53 33.17 34.81
CA GLY A 272 72.79 32.83 34.15
C GLY A 272 73.35 33.90 33.21
N LEU A 273 72.71 35.07 33.11
CA LEU A 273 73.15 36.17 32.24
C LEU A 273 74.29 37.01 32.82
N GLY A 274 74.66 36.77 34.09
CA GLY A 274 75.73 37.52 34.77
C GLY A 274 77.07 37.53 34.03
N ASN A 275 77.42 36.44 33.31
CA ASN A 275 78.65 36.35 32.53
C ASN A 275 78.49 36.76 31.06
N VAL A 276 77.27 36.69 30.51
CA VAL A 276 76.97 36.95 29.08
C VAL A 276 76.90 38.45 28.78
N LEU A 277 76.58 39.27 29.79
CA LEU A 277 76.49 40.73 29.64
C LEU A 277 77.84 41.44 29.81
N PHE A 278 78.87 40.80 30.38
CA PHE A 278 80.10 41.48 30.80
C PHE A 278 81.45 40.79 30.48
N LYS A 279 81.54 39.74 29.63
CA LYS A 279 82.86 39.18 29.22
C LYS A 279 82.89 38.27 27.96
N GLY A 280 83.66 38.68 26.95
CA GLY A 280 84.56 37.83 26.10
C GLY A 280 84.01 36.80 25.08
N ASP A 281 84.26 37.05 23.79
CA ASP A 281 84.67 36.11 22.70
C ASP A 281 83.86 34.83 22.38
N GLY A 282 82.55 34.83 22.58
CA GLY A 282 81.64 33.83 22.00
C GLY A 282 80.31 34.46 21.62
N ARG A 283 80.27 35.20 20.51
CA ARG A 283 79.03 35.82 20.01
C ARG A 283 78.04 34.74 19.60
N PHE A 284 76.76 34.94 19.95
CA PHE A 284 75.64 34.41 19.16
C PHE A 284 75.99 34.54 17.66
N LEU A 285 76.04 33.41 16.96
CA LEU A 285 76.53 33.18 15.59
C LEU A 285 76.52 34.44 14.69
N ALA A 286 77.70 34.90 14.32
CA ALA A 286 77.88 35.93 13.29
C ALA A 286 77.45 35.36 11.92
N GLY A 287 76.18 35.52 11.57
CA GLY A 287 75.64 35.06 10.28
C GLY A 287 74.12 35.09 10.17
N THR A 288 73.39 35.12 11.27
CA THR A 288 71.91 35.25 11.27
C THR A 288 71.41 36.69 11.21
N PHE A 289 72.29 37.68 11.11
CA PHE A 289 71.92 39.10 10.98
C PHE A 289 71.99 39.58 9.52
N VAL A 290 70.84 39.51 8.86
CA VAL A 290 70.15 40.50 8.01
C VAL A 290 70.84 41.88 7.94
N SER A 291 71.96 42.00 7.23
CA SER A 291 72.42 43.31 6.78
C SER A 291 72.47 43.33 5.26
N ASP A 292 72.01 44.44 4.70
CA ASP A 292 71.92 44.68 3.26
C ASP A 292 73.30 44.55 2.57
N ALA A 293 74.40 44.76 3.31
CA ALA A 293 75.75 44.55 2.81
C ALA A 293 76.13 43.06 2.69
N ILE A 294 75.69 42.22 3.64
CA ILE A 294 76.00 40.79 3.63
C ILE A 294 75.14 40.02 2.62
N ASP A 295 73.88 40.42 2.42
CA ASP A 295 72.98 39.79 1.46
C ASP A 295 73.40 39.98 0.00
N ARG A 296 74.10 41.09 -0.29
CA ARG A 296 74.70 41.40 -1.60
C ARG A 296 75.99 40.64 -1.89
N THR A 297 76.55 39.96 -0.89
CA THR A 297 77.76 39.15 -1.09
C THR A 297 77.39 37.83 -1.76
N SER A 298 78.26 37.33 -2.64
CA SER A 298 78.03 36.08 -3.39
C SER A 298 77.65 34.92 -2.47
N ILE A 299 76.63 34.16 -2.87
CA ILE A 299 76.16 32.94 -2.22
C ILE A 299 77.31 31.92 -2.13
N GLY A 300 78.00 31.67 -3.25
CA GLY A 300 79.15 30.74 -3.27
C GLY A 300 80.28 31.17 -2.33
N ALA A 301 80.63 32.46 -2.33
CA ALA A 301 81.67 32.99 -1.44
C ALA A 301 81.33 32.83 0.04
N ARG A 302 80.05 33.02 0.40
CA ARG A 302 79.57 32.82 1.77
C ARG A 302 79.49 31.34 2.13
N ALA A 303 79.13 30.48 1.19
CA ALA A 303 79.16 29.05 1.40
C ALA A 303 80.59 28.58 1.72
N ALA A 304 81.60 29.14 1.04
CA ALA A 304 83.02 28.85 1.29
C ALA A 304 83.54 29.29 2.68
N THR A 305 82.80 30.11 3.44
CA THR A 305 83.12 30.41 4.84
C THR A 305 82.44 29.46 5.83
N GLY A 306 81.78 28.41 5.36
CA GLY A 306 81.05 27.44 6.17
C GLY A 306 79.60 27.85 6.47
N CYS A 307 79.08 28.89 5.83
CA CYS A 307 77.68 29.29 6.03
C CYS A 307 76.74 28.33 5.30
N GLN A 308 75.93 27.56 6.03
CA GLN A 308 74.98 26.60 5.46
C GLN A 308 73.57 27.16 5.22
N PHE A 309 73.15 28.13 6.05
CA PHE A 309 71.84 28.79 5.95
C PHE A 309 72.05 30.27 5.71
N MET A 310 71.48 30.81 4.64
CA MET A 310 71.68 32.19 4.30
C MET A 310 70.50 32.83 3.56
N ARG A 311 70.36 34.14 3.72
CA ARG A 311 69.53 34.96 2.84
C ARG A 311 70.38 35.56 1.73
N ALA A 312 69.84 35.65 0.52
CA ALA A 312 70.47 36.34 -0.60
C ALA A 312 69.48 37.35 -1.20
N HIS A 313 69.92 38.59 -1.37
CA HIS A 313 69.16 39.65 -2.01
C HIS A 313 70.15 40.57 -2.72
N GLN A 314 69.94 40.81 -4.01
CA GLN A 314 70.91 41.50 -4.85
C GLN A 314 72.31 40.85 -4.85
N ALA A 315 72.44 39.59 -4.43
CA ALA A 315 73.67 38.85 -4.59
C ALA A 315 73.95 38.66 -6.10
N PRO A 316 75.22 38.76 -6.54
CA PRO A 316 75.57 38.66 -7.96
C PRO A 316 75.21 37.31 -8.58
N ASP A 317 75.10 36.27 -7.77
CA ASP A 317 74.86 34.87 -8.14
C ASP A 317 73.51 34.31 -7.64
N ALA A 318 72.62 35.17 -7.11
CA ALA A 318 71.24 34.79 -6.83
C ALA A 318 70.46 34.46 -8.11
N PRO A 319 69.35 33.70 -8.03
CA PRO A 319 68.53 33.39 -9.20
C PRO A 319 68.02 34.64 -9.92
N ASP A 320 67.68 35.67 -9.15
CA ASP A 320 67.43 37.02 -9.60
C ASP A 320 67.89 38.02 -8.51
N GLN A 321 68.06 39.29 -8.87
CA GLN A 321 68.50 40.34 -7.94
C GLN A 321 67.36 41.14 -7.29
N VAL A 322 66.10 40.83 -7.61
CA VAL A 322 64.93 41.58 -7.15
C VAL A 322 64.34 40.93 -5.89
N SER A 323 64.28 39.61 -5.87
CA SER A 323 63.65 38.77 -4.88
C SER A 323 64.58 38.43 -3.73
N TYR A 324 64.01 38.27 -2.54
CA TYR A 324 64.72 37.73 -1.39
C TYR A 324 64.69 36.20 -1.44
N TRP A 325 65.86 35.59 -1.48
CA TRP A 325 65.99 34.15 -1.51
C TRP A 325 66.44 33.60 -0.17
N GLN A 326 65.74 32.58 0.31
CA GLN A 326 66.23 31.70 1.35
C GLN A 326 67.07 30.60 0.69
N ILE A 327 68.31 30.47 1.12
CA ILE A 327 69.29 29.57 0.53
C ILE A 327 69.76 28.58 1.59
N ILE A 328 69.78 27.31 1.20
CA ILE A 328 70.39 26.22 1.96
C ILE A 328 71.49 25.62 1.11
N THR A 329 72.70 25.59 1.64
CA THR A 329 73.82 24.87 1.00
C THR A 329 73.65 23.37 1.25
N LEU A 330 73.64 22.59 0.18
CA LEU A 330 73.43 21.14 0.20
C LEU A 330 74.75 20.37 0.26
N THR A 331 75.86 21.02 -0.06
CA THR A 331 77.22 20.45 0.02
C THR A 331 78.06 21.16 1.08
N GLU A 332 78.94 20.41 1.75
CA GLU A 332 79.94 20.97 2.66
C GLU A 332 81.06 21.62 1.84
N VAL A 333 81.26 22.92 2.03
CA VAL A 333 82.20 23.71 1.22
C VAL A 333 83.46 23.94 2.04
N VAL A 334 84.55 23.30 1.64
CA VAL A 334 85.84 23.34 2.36
C VAL A 334 86.83 24.34 1.76
N SER A 335 86.58 24.83 0.54
CA SER A 335 87.42 25.82 -0.13
C SER A 335 86.68 26.56 -1.24
N PRO A 336 87.21 27.72 -1.73
CA PRO A 336 86.61 28.49 -2.82
C PRO A 336 86.45 27.74 -4.15
N THR A 337 87.16 26.63 -4.35
CA THR A 337 87.07 25.80 -5.56
C THR A 337 86.17 24.58 -5.40
N SER A 338 85.65 24.35 -4.19
CA SER A 338 84.75 23.22 -3.91
C SER A 338 83.40 23.45 -4.57
N VAL A 339 82.74 22.35 -4.96
CA VAL A 339 81.38 22.40 -5.55
C VAL A 339 80.38 22.88 -4.51
N VAL A 340 79.52 23.79 -4.92
CA VAL A 340 78.45 24.36 -4.09
C VAL A 340 77.13 24.09 -4.77
N ASP A 341 76.38 23.15 -4.21
CA ASP A 341 74.99 22.93 -4.57
C ASP A 341 74.10 23.61 -3.53
N VAL A 342 73.06 24.28 -3.99
CA VAL A 342 72.15 25.02 -3.13
C VAL A 342 70.70 24.77 -3.49
N LEU A 343 69.83 24.80 -2.49
CA LEU A 343 68.39 24.93 -2.65
C LEU A 343 68.01 26.39 -2.37
N ALA A 344 67.35 27.04 -3.33
CA ALA A 344 66.88 28.41 -3.23
C ALA A 344 65.35 28.46 -3.26
N ILE A 345 64.78 29.20 -2.31
CA ILE A 345 63.33 29.33 -2.13
C ILE A 345 62.98 30.82 -2.00
N SER A 346 62.02 31.27 -2.82
CA SER A 346 61.43 32.60 -2.73
C SER A 346 59.94 32.51 -3.08
N GLY A 347 59.08 32.67 -2.08
CA GLY A 347 57.64 32.44 -2.26
C GLY A 347 57.37 31.03 -2.78
N ASN A 348 56.67 30.93 -3.92
CA ASN A 348 56.32 29.67 -4.58
C ASN A 348 57.42 29.16 -5.53
N ASN A 349 58.53 29.91 -5.66
CA ASN A 349 59.63 29.55 -6.54
C ASN A 349 60.65 28.70 -5.78
N VAL A 350 60.87 27.48 -6.25
CA VAL A 350 61.88 26.55 -5.70
C VAL A 350 62.86 26.15 -6.81
N LEU A 351 64.14 26.47 -6.59
CA LEU A 351 65.22 26.24 -7.55
C LEU A 351 66.39 25.48 -6.93
N PHE A 352 67.02 24.62 -7.71
CA PHE A 352 68.35 24.11 -7.41
C PHE A 352 69.41 24.94 -8.12
N GLY A 353 70.42 25.37 -7.38
CA GLY A 353 71.58 26.08 -7.88
C GLY A 353 72.82 25.21 -7.81
N HIS A 354 73.70 25.36 -8.81
CA HIS A 354 74.98 24.66 -8.88
C HIS A 354 76.10 25.63 -9.25
N GLY A 355 77.22 25.56 -8.54
CA GLY A 355 78.43 26.32 -8.83
C GLY A 355 79.60 25.93 -7.93
N THR A 356 80.38 26.93 -7.51
CA THR A 356 81.57 26.74 -6.66
C THR A 356 81.63 27.77 -5.54
N GLY A 357 82.62 27.66 -4.65
CA GLY A 357 82.87 28.65 -3.60
C GLY A 357 83.23 30.06 -4.10
N ALA A 358 83.37 30.25 -5.42
CA ALA A 358 83.47 31.57 -6.06
C ALA A 358 82.10 32.15 -6.48
N GLY A 359 81.05 31.32 -6.56
CA GLY A 359 79.70 31.74 -6.91
C GLY A 359 78.84 30.63 -7.50
N ILE A 360 77.52 30.79 -7.43
CA ILE A 360 76.54 29.92 -8.11
C ILE A 360 76.45 30.32 -9.59
N THR A 361 76.62 29.36 -10.49
CA THR A 361 76.77 29.62 -11.94
C THR A 361 75.57 29.16 -12.76
N SER A 362 74.66 28.36 -12.18
CA SER A 362 73.47 27.87 -12.86
C SER A 362 72.32 27.64 -11.90
N TRP A 363 71.10 27.85 -12.39
CA TRP A 363 69.85 27.68 -11.65
C TRP A 363 68.83 26.87 -12.46
N ARG A 364 68.16 25.91 -11.81
CA ARG A 364 67.09 25.09 -12.43
C ARG A 364 65.85 25.03 -11.55
N ASN A 365 64.68 25.19 -12.16
CA ASN A 365 63.39 25.03 -11.47
C ASN A 365 63.12 23.56 -11.12
N VAL A 366 62.60 23.31 -9.93
CA VAL A 366 62.34 21.94 -9.42
C VAL A 366 60.95 21.44 -9.78
N ALA A 367 59.93 22.29 -9.62
CA ALA A 367 58.55 22.13 -10.07
C ALA A 367 57.81 23.35 -9.52
N MET A 368 57.10 24.12 -10.36
CA MET A 368 56.23 25.17 -9.81
C MET A 368 54.83 24.62 -9.63
N LEU A 369 54.48 24.54 -8.36
CA LEU A 369 53.30 23.96 -7.74
C LEU A 369 52.12 24.94 -7.87
N GLU A 370 51.62 25.11 -9.10
CA GLU A 370 50.26 25.52 -9.52
C GLU A 370 50.33 26.10 -10.95
N GLY A 371 49.43 25.63 -11.84
CA GLY A 371 49.14 26.30 -13.12
C GLY A 371 50.02 25.98 -14.33
N ALA A 372 50.91 24.98 -14.29
CA ALA A 372 51.69 24.56 -15.47
C ALA A 372 51.05 23.37 -16.21
N ALA A 373 51.08 23.40 -17.55
CA ALA A 373 50.65 22.28 -18.39
C ALA A 373 51.65 21.11 -18.30
N PHE A 374 51.19 19.92 -17.94
CA PHE A 374 51.93 18.69 -18.15
C PHE A 374 51.71 18.25 -19.61
N THR A 375 52.74 18.38 -20.45
CA THR A 375 52.71 18.01 -21.88
C THR A 375 53.03 16.54 -22.15
N GLY A 376 53.05 15.70 -21.11
CA GLY A 376 53.25 14.25 -21.21
C GLY A 376 52.08 13.45 -20.63
N ASP A 377 52.10 12.14 -20.80
CA ASP A 377 51.07 11.23 -20.30
C ASP A 377 50.95 11.31 -18.77
N ILE A 378 49.71 11.46 -18.28
CA ILE A 378 49.41 11.39 -16.85
C ILE A 378 48.92 9.97 -16.54
N SER A 379 49.78 9.16 -15.95
CA SER A 379 49.41 7.86 -15.37
C SER A 379 49.34 7.99 -13.85
N ALA A 380 48.12 8.14 -13.32
CA ALA A 380 47.89 8.27 -11.89
C ALA A 380 46.91 7.18 -11.41
N PRO A 381 47.28 6.32 -10.45
CA PRO A 381 46.38 5.30 -9.89
C PRO A 381 45.16 5.88 -9.17
N ASN A 382 45.23 7.15 -8.76
CA ASN A 382 44.14 7.85 -8.08
C ASN A 382 44.22 9.35 -8.39
N MET A 383 43.20 9.88 -9.06
CA MET A 383 43.01 11.31 -9.27
C MET A 383 41.82 11.76 -8.42
N ARG A 384 42.04 12.72 -7.51
CA ARG A 384 41.01 13.32 -6.66
C ARG A 384 41.02 14.83 -6.86
N CYS A 385 39.84 15.41 -7.06
CA CYS A 385 39.64 16.85 -7.11
C CYS A 385 38.44 17.20 -6.22
N ASP A 386 38.46 18.39 -5.61
CA ASP A 386 37.38 18.85 -4.73
C ASP A 386 36.13 19.29 -5.51
N THR A 387 36.27 19.60 -6.81
CA THR A 387 35.18 20.07 -7.67
C THR A 387 35.01 19.19 -8.90
N THR A 388 35.89 19.29 -9.92
CA THR A 388 35.72 18.58 -11.19
C THR A 388 37.06 18.29 -11.87
N VAL A 389 37.17 17.11 -12.49
CA VAL A 389 38.25 16.82 -13.47
C VAL A 389 37.74 17.21 -14.85
N THR A 390 38.32 18.25 -15.44
CA THR A 390 38.04 18.66 -16.81
C THR A 390 39.08 18.04 -17.75
N VAL A 391 38.63 17.25 -18.72
CA VAL A 391 39.50 16.73 -19.80
C VAL A 391 39.18 17.55 -21.05
N GLY A 392 40.13 18.38 -21.49
CA GLY A 392 39.94 19.31 -22.61
C GLY A 392 41.11 20.26 -22.80
N ASP A 393 41.17 20.94 -23.94
CA ASP A 393 42.27 21.82 -24.37
C ASP A 393 42.22 23.25 -23.79
N GLY A 394 41.40 23.46 -22.77
CA GLY A 394 41.16 24.77 -22.15
C GLY A 394 40.10 25.63 -22.86
N THR A 395 39.52 25.17 -23.97
CA THR A 395 38.45 25.89 -24.69
C THR A 395 37.12 25.11 -24.72
N GLY A 396 37.14 23.82 -24.37
CA GLY A 396 35.94 22.99 -24.19
C GLY A 396 36.22 21.80 -23.26
N GLY A 397 35.25 21.47 -22.41
CA GLY A 397 35.27 20.29 -21.54
C GLY A 397 33.86 19.71 -21.40
N ILE A 398 33.70 18.65 -20.61
CA ILE A 398 32.41 18.01 -20.35
C ILE A 398 31.57 18.91 -19.43
N VAL A 399 31.03 20.04 -19.91
CA VAL A 399 29.73 20.69 -19.56
C VAL A 399 29.54 22.06 -20.28
N THR A 400 28.31 22.28 -20.75
CA THR A 400 27.60 23.47 -21.27
C THR A 400 28.34 24.44 -22.20
N GLY A 401 28.51 23.98 -23.44
CA GLY A 401 28.58 24.84 -24.63
C GLY A 401 27.65 24.27 -25.71
N GLY A 402 27.38 25.02 -26.78
CA GLY A 402 26.50 24.58 -27.89
C GLY A 402 27.05 23.44 -28.76
N VAL A 403 27.95 22.61 -28.23
CA VAL A 403 28.60 21.50 -28.93
C VAL A 403 28.80 20.34 -27.94
N ASP A 404 28.41 19.13 -28.35
CA ASP A 404 28.52 17.90 -27.55
C ASP A 404 29.97 17.37 -27.51
N GLY A 405 30.41 16.84 -26.36
CA GLY A 405 31.75 16.22 -26.24
C GLY A 405 31.83 15.04 -25.28
N ALA A 406 32.12 13.86 -25.83
CA ALA A 406 32.55 12.62 -25.15
C ALA A 406 33.80 12.06 -25.88
N GLY A 407 34.73 11.42 -25.17
CA GLY A 407 35.99 10.90 -25.73
C GLY A 407 36.09 9.37 -25.75
N PHE A 408 36.73 8.82 -26.79
CA PHE A 408 36.59 7.45 -27.31
C PHE A 408 37.93 6.71 -27.38
N GLU A 409 37.94 5.41 -27.03
CA GLU A 409 38.67 4.37 -27.78
C GLU A 409 37.92 3.04 -27.68
N GLY A 410 37.46 2.50 -28.80
CA GLY A 410 36.84 1.17 -28.87
C GLY A 410 35.36 1.13 -28.46
N ASN A 411 34.50 1.41 -29.43
CA ASN A 411 33.05 1.14 -29.55
C ASN A 411 32.07 1.49 -28.41
N ASN A 412 32.43 1.75 -27.15
CA ASN A 412 31.48 2.19 -26.11
C ASN A 412 32.14 2.95 -24.93
N LEU A 413 31.46 3.99 -24.44
CA LEU A 413 31.77 4.65 -23.17
C LEU A 413 31.30 3.78 -22.00
N ASN A 414 32.22 3.21 -21.21
CA ASN A 414 31.88 2.38 -20.05
C ASN A 414 31.79 3.22 -18.76
N ILE A 415 30.56 3.47 -18.29
CA ILE A 415 30.30 4.24 -17.06
C ILE A 415 29.78 3.29 -15.98
N LYS A 416 30.56 3.15 -14.90
CA LYS A 416 30.14 2.39 -13.71
C LYS A 416 29.38 3.30 -12.75
N SER A 417 28.07 3.09 -12.63
CA SER A 417 27.21 3.82 -11.67
C SER A 417 26.46 2.87 -10.75
N TRP A 418 26.28 3.27 -9.48
CA TRP A 418 25.47 2.55 -8.49
C TRP A 418 23.97 2.91 -8.54
N ASN A 419 23.66 4.18 -8.85
CA ASN A 419 22.30 4.72 -8.85
C ASN A 419 21.78 5.06 -10.27
N GLY A 420 22.47 4.59 -11.31
CA GLY A 420 22.15 4.87 -12.71
C GLY A 420 22.77 6.16 -13.25
N ILE A 421 22.48 6.47 -14.51
CA ILE A 421 23.02 7.62 -15.25
C ILE A 421 21.83 8.44 -15.74
N GLY A 422 21.73 9.71 -15.33
CA GLY A 422 20.65 10.61 -15.71
C GLY A 422 21.10 11.63 -16.76
N PHE A 423 20.20 11.96 -17.67
CA PHE A 423 20.31 13.06 -18.63
C PHE A 423 19.42 14.20 -18.16
N GLN A 424 20.03 15.20 -17.54
CA GLN A 424 19.37 16.34 -16.91
C GLN A 424 19.27 17.50 -17.88
N CYS A 425 18.15 18.22 -17.89
CA CYS A 425 18.08 19.46 -18.64
C CYS A 425 18.71 20.60 -17.85
N SER A 426 19.63 21.32 -18.50
CA SER A 426 20.32 22.44 -17.89
C SER A 426 19.41 23.62 -17.53
N SER A 427 18.24 23.75 -18.14
CA SER A 427 17.34 24.90 -17.90
C SER A 427 16.50 24.77 -16.64
N ASP A 428 16.17 23.54 -16.22
CA ASP A 428 15.26 23.27 -15.09
C ASP A 428 15.83 22.28 -14.06
N GLY A 429 16.97 21.64 -14.36
CA GLY A 429 17.58 20.65 -13.48
C GLY A 429 16.80 19.34 -13.38
N ILE A 430 15.88 19.03 -14.31
CA ILE A 430 15.10 17.79 -14.25
C ILE A 430 15.73 16.71 -15.13
N VAL A 431 15.83 15.49 -14.62
CA VAL A 431 16.27 14.30 -15.39
C VAL A 431 15.17 13.88 -16.36
N ARG A 432 15.41 14.03 -17.67
CA ARG A 432 14.44 13.69 -18.72
C ARG A 432 14.57 12.28 -19.24
N ALA A 433 15.76 11.69 -19.13
CA ALA A 433 15.97 10.28 -19.40
C ALA A 433 17.02 9.74 -18.44
N TYR A 434 16.97 8.45 -18.13
CA TYR A 434 18.00 7.80 -17.34
C TYR A 434 18.21 6.35 -17.78
N VAL A 435 19.40 5.84 -17.52
CA VAL A 435 19.76 4.43 -17.62
C VAL A 435 20.04 3.92 -16.21
N SER A 436 19.20 3.05 -15.68
CA SER A 436 19.46 2.39 -14.41
C SER A 436 20.39 1.20 -14.65
N THR A 437 21.67 1.37 -14.33
CA THR A 437 22.68 0.30 -14.37
C THR A 437 22.41 -0.80 -13.34
N LYS A 438 21.57 -0.54 -12.33
CA LYS A 438 21.17 -1.51 -11.31
C LYS A 438 19.97 -2.37 -11.75
N LEU A 439 19.00 -1.77 -12.42
CA LEU A 439 17.76 -2.46 -12.83
C LEU A 439 17.77 -2.89 -14.31
N GLY A 440 18.75 -2.43 -15.09
CA GLY A 440 18.82 -2.69 -16.53
C GLY A 440 17.75 -1.95 -17.34
N THR A 441 17.19 -0.85 -16.79
CA THR A 441 16.08 -0.12 -17.42
C THR A 441 16.54 1.20 -18.03
N ILE A 442 15.88 1.59 -19.14
CA ILE A 442 15.96 2.94 -19.70
C ILE A 442 14.61 3.61 -19.43
N GLY A 443 14.62 4.72 -18.71
CA GLY A 443 13.43 5.51 -18.41
C GLY A 443 13.48 6.87 -19.07
N ALA A 444 12.33 7.38 -19.52
CA ALA A 444 12.16 8.75 -20.01
C ALA A 444 10.96 9.41 -19.32
N SER A 445 11.02 10.71 -19.08
CA SER A 445 9.91 11.47 -18.48
C SER A 445 8.77 11.73 -19.47
N GLU A 446 9.06 11.64 -20.76
CA GLU A 446 8.13 11.85 -21.87
C GLU A 446 8.22 10.64 -22.83
N ASN A 447 8.26 10.85 -24.13
CA ASN A 447 8.32 9.76 -25.11
C ASN A 447 9.77 9.29 -25.33
N PHE A 448 9.97 7.98 -25.51
CA PHE A 448 11.23 7.40 -25.97
C PHE A 448 11.15 7.10 -27.47
N GLN A 449 12.05 7.69 -28.27
CA GLN A 449 12.06 7.53 -29.73
C GLN A 449 13.09 6.50 -30.17
N ALA A 450 12.66 5.53 -30.99
CA ALA A 450 13.51 4.51 -31.58
C ALA A 450 13.23 4.43 -33.10
N GLY A 451 13.97 5.22 -33.88
CA GLY A 451 13.65 5.42 -35.31
C GLY A 451 12.28 6.08 -35.47
N SER A 452 11.44 5.55 -36.36
CA SER A 452 10.05 6.02 -36.54
C SER A 452 9.07 5.50 -35.48
N ALA A 453 9.52 4.62 -34.56
CA ALA A 453 8.69 4.16 -33.46
C ALA A 453 8.82 5.09 -32.24
N ILE A 454 7.70 5.50 -31.68
CA ILE A 454 7.63 6.34 -30.49
C ILE A 454 6.95 5.54 -29.39
N PHE A 455 7.72 5.16 -28.37
CA PHE A 455 7.19 4.64 -27.12
C PHE A 455 6.65 5.83 -26.33
N ASN A 456 5.33 5.97 -26.31
CA ASN A 456 4.68 7.14 -25.77
C ASN A 456 4.54 7.04 -24.25
N LYS A 457 4.56 8.18 -23.56
CA LYS A 457 4.39 8.23 -22.09
C LYS A 457 3.07 7.62 -21.60
N ASN A 458 2.06 7.52 -22.47
CA ASN A 458 0.80 6.84 -22.15
C ASN A 458 0.89 5.31 -22.15
N GLY A 459 2.07 4.74 -22.45
CA GLY A 459 2.31 3.29 -22.49
C GLY A 459 2.03 2.62 -23.83
N ASP A 460 1.56 3.36 -24.83
CA ASP A 460 1.32 2.85 -26.19
C ASP A 460 2.53 3.09 -27.10
N VAL A 461 2.58 2.37 -28.22
CA VAL A 461 3.61 2.54 -29.25
C VAL A 461 2.99 3.15 -30.49
N TYR A 462 3.49 4.31 -30.90
CA TYR A 462 3.17 4.90 -32.19
C TYR A 462 4.21 4.48 -33.23
N GLY A 463 3.76 4.22 -34.46
CA GLY A 463 4.62 4.00 -35.61
C GLY A 463 3.82 3.88 -36.89
N ASP A 464 4.41 4.32 -38.00
CA ASP A 464 3.75 4.37 -39.31
C ASP A 464 3.29 3.00 -39.81
N ILE A 465 3.98 1.93 -39.40
CA ILE A 465 3.62 0.53 -39.71
C ILE A 465 2.24 0.14 -39.15
N TRP A 466 1.82 0.76 -38.06
CA TRP A 466 0.53 0.47 -37.40
C TRP A 466 -0.61 1.33 -37.94
N GLY A 467 -0.33 2.31 -38.81
CA GLY A 467 -1.34 3.15 -39.45
C GLY A 467 -2.02 2.42 -40.61
N ILE A 468 -3.36 2.30 -40.56
CA ILE A 468 -4.18 1.79 -41.67
C ILE A 468 -4.65 2.89 -42.65
N GLY A 469 -3.99 4.06 -42.66
CA GLY A 469 -4.39 5.24 -43.43
C GLY A 469 -4.37 6.53 -42.61
N SER A 470 -5.40 7.38 -42.73
CA SER A 470 -5.51 8.73 -42.14
C SER A 470 -5.72 8.80 -40.62
N GLY A 471 -5.58 7.68 -39.91
CA GLY A 471 -5.71 7.60 -38.46
C GLY A 471 -4.35 7.57 -37.75
N PRO A 472 -4.30 7.87 -36.45
CA PRO A 472 -3.03 7.84 -35.73
C PRO A 472 -2.50 6.39 -35.64
N GLY A 473 -1.25 6.18 -36.06
CA GLY A 473 -0.56 4.88 -36.12
C GLY A 473 -0.23 4.28 -34.75
N TRP A 474 -1.21 4.18 -33.88
CA TRP A 474 -1.09 3.54 -32.56
C TRP A 474 -1.19 2.02 -32.71
N LEU A 475 -0.29 1.31 -32.04
CA LEU A 475 -0.28 -0.15 -32.00
C LEU A 475 -1.59 -0.70 -31.38
N SER A 476 -2.10 -0.04 -30.33
CA SER A 476 -3.38 -0.43 -29.71
C SER A 476 -4.56 -0.39 -30.68
N ALA A 477 -4.68 0.68 -31.47
CA ALA A 477 -5.73 0.85 -32.47
C ALA A 477 -5.60 -0.18 -33.60
N TYR A 478 -4.37 -0.45 -34.03
CA TYR A 478 -4.10 -1.49 -35.03
C TYR A 478 -4.54 -2.88 -34.56
N ILE A 479 -4.24 -3.24 -33.30
CA ILE A 479 -4.65 -4.52 -32.72
C ILE A 479 -6.17 -4.60 -32.57
N ALA A 480 -6.81 -3.55 -32.05
CA ALA A 480 -8.26 -3.50 -31.84
C ALA A 480 -9.07 -3.58 -33.16
N GLY A 481 -8.50 -3.09 -34.26
CA GLY A 481 -9.13 -3.15 -35.59
C GLY A 481 -9.02 -4.51 -36.29
N ARG A 482 -8.28 -5.48 -35.74
CA ARG A 482 -8.17 -6.83 -36.30
C ARG A 482 -9.23 -7.74 -35.67
N PRO A 483 -9.94 -8.57 -36.47
CA PRO A 483 -10.86 -9.54 -35.90
C PRO A 483 -10.08 -10.49 -34.98
N LEU A 484 -10.51 -10.56 -33.72
CA LEU A 484 -10.05 -11.59 -32.78
C LEU A 484 -10.40 -12.98 -33.34
N ARG A 485 -9.78 -14.02 -32.80
CA ARG A 485 -10.16 -15.41 -33.12
C ARG A 485 -11.64 -15.60 -32.76
N GLN A 486 -12.50 -15.66 -33.77
CA GLN A 486 -13.94 -15.84 -33.58
C GLN A 486 -14.23 -17.29 -33.18
N TYR A 487 -14.97 -17.46 -32.08
CA TYR A 487 -15.43 -18.77 -31.63
C TYR A 487 -16.92 -18.94 -31.92
N ILE A 488 -17.30 -20.14 -32.37
CA ILE A 488 -18.72 -20.49 -32.53
C ILE A 488 -19.32 -20.69 -31.15
N THR A 489 -20.24 -19.82 -30.77
CA THR A 489 -20.89 -19.85 -29.44
C THR A 489 -22.20 -20.63 -29.46
N MET A 490 -22.86 -20.71 -30.62
CA MET A 490 -24.14 -21.38 -30.76
C MET A 490 -24.36 -21.91 -32.16
N VAL A 491 -24.95 -23.10 -32.25
CA VAL A 491 -25.52 -23.66 -33.48
C VAL A 491 -26.97 -24.00 -33.20
N GLY A 492 -27.89 -23.56 -34.06
CA GLY A 492 -29.32 -23.75 -33.82
C GLY A 492 -30.17 -23.49 -35.05
N VAL A 493 -31.49 -23.49 -34.85
CA VAL A 493 -32.51 -23.14 -35.86
C VAL A 493 -33.21 -21.85 -35.45
N TYR A 494 -33.18 -20.85 -36.33
CA TYR A 494 -33.65 -19.50 -36.00
C TYR A 494 -35.17 -19.49 -35.84
N GLN A 495 -35.67 -19.01 -34.68
CA GLN A 495 -37.11 -18.96 -34.37
C GLN A 495 -37.85 -20.31 -34.50
N ASN A 496 -37.17 -21.43 -34.23
CA ASN A 496 -37.69 -22.79 -34.45
C ASN A 496 -38.08 -23.11 -35.91
N ASP A 497 -37.65 -22.28 -36.86
CA ASP A 497 -37.80 -22.54 -38.29
C ASP A 497 -36.66 -23.45 -38.75
N LYS A 498 -36.97 -24.72 -38.99
CA LYS A 498 -36.00 -25.74 -39.43
C LYS A 498 -35.37 -25.41 -40.79
N THR A 499 -35.94 -24.48 -41.55
CA THR A 499 -35.37 -24.06 -42.83
C THR A 499 -34.22 -23.06 -42.67
N LYS A 500 -34.00 -22.52 -41.46
CA LYS A 500 -33.00 -21.47 -41.16
C LYS A 500 -32.02 -21.87 -40.04
N PRO A 501 -31.19 -22.91 -40.24
CA PRO A 501 -30.10 -23.19 -39.34
C PRO A 501 -29.07 -22.07 -39.40
N PHE A 502 -28.44 -21.77 -38.27
CA PHE A 502 -27.45 -20.70 -38.17
C PHE A 502 -26.34 -21.07 -37.19
N MET A 503 -25.19 -20.43 -37.38
CA MET A 503 -24.11 -20.39 -36.41
C MET A 503 -23.96 -18.94 -35.91
N LEU A 504 -23.84 -18.76 -34.60
CA LEU A 504 -23.44 -17.49 -34.00
C LEU A 504 -21.98 -17.52 -33.63
N HIS A 505 -21.34 -16.38 -33.85
CA HIS A 505 -20.03 -16.08 -33.33
C HIS A 505 -20.16 -15.40 -31.95
N ASP A 506 -19.06 -15.30 -31.23
CA ASP A 506 -18.94 -14.65 -29.92
C ASP A 506 -19.18 -13.13 -29.94
N ASP A 507 -18.98 -12.48 -31.08
CA ASP A 507 -19.29 -11.05 -31.28
C ASP A 507 -20.78 -10.78 -31.60
N GLY A 508 -21.62 -11.83 -31.59
CA GLY A 508 -23.06 -11.73 -31.91
C GLY A 508 -23.36 -11.64 -33.40
N SER A 509 -22.34 -11.61 -34.27
CA SER A 509 -22.53 -11.86 -35.70
C SER A 509 -22.88 -13.32 -35.93
N GLY A 510 -23.55 -13.62 -37.04
CA GLY A 510 -23.93 -14.99 -37.36
C GLY A 510 -24.14 -15.20 -38.85
N VAL A 511 -23.97 -16.44 -39.28
CA VAL A 511 -24.20 -16.86 -40.67
C VAL A 511 -25.29 -17.91 -40.71
N PHE A 512 -26.24 -17.77 -41.64
CA PHE A 512 -27.21 -18.83 -41.91
C PHE A 512 -26.54 -19.95 -42.71
N LEU A 513 -26.71 -21.17 -42.24
CA LEU A 513 -26.27 -22.38 -42.94
C LEU A 513 -27.32 -22.74 -44.00
N ALA A 514 -26.88 -23.16 -45.18
CA ALA A 514 -27.80 -23.57 -46.23
C ALA A 514 -28.52 -24.89 -45.84
N THR A 515 -29.85 -24.93 -45.97
CA THR A 515 -30.63 -26.18 -45.91
C THR A 515 -30.82 -26.75 -47.32
N THR A 516 -31.12 -28.04 -47.42
CA THR A 516 -31.40 -28.75 -48.69
C THR A 516 -32.53 -28.07 -49.49
N ASP A 517 -33.43 -27.35 -48.80
CA ASP A 517 -34.52 -26.58 -49.39
C ASP A 517 -34.05 -25.29 -50.09
N MET A 518 -32.84 -24.80 -49.76
CA MET A 518 -32.23 -23.59 -50.34
C MET A 518 -31.28 -23.87 -51.51
N LEU A 519 -30.98 -25.14 -51.81
CA LEU A 519 -30.06 -25.50 -52.90
C LEU A 519 -30.85 -25.91 -54.15
N SER A 520 -30.75 -25.09 -55.20
CA SER A 520 -31.36 -25.40 -56.50
C SER A 520 -30.73 -26.66 -57.11
N GLY A 521 -31.57 -27.59 -57.58
CA GLY A 521 -31.13 -28.79 -58.31
C GLY A 521 -30.98 -30.08 -57.48
N TYR A 522 -31.32 -30.06 -56.19
CA TYR A 522 -31.31 -31.26 -55.33
C TYR A 522 -32.72 -31.84 -55.12
N VAL A 523 -32.80 -33.16 -54.92
CA VAL A 523 -34.06 -33.85 -54.59
C VAL A 523 -34.48 -33.52 -53.16
N GLN A 524 -35.59 -32.80 -53.03
CA GLN A 524 -36.17 -32.36 -51.77
C GLN A 524 -37.16 -33.40 -51.19
N SER A 525 -37.80 -34.23 -52.01
CA SER A 525 -38.73 -35.27 -51.57
C SER A 525 -39.01 -36.32 -52.66
N ILE A 526 -39.64 -37.45 -52.31
CA ILE A 526 -39.98 -38.55 -53.22
C ILE A 526 -41.42 -39.01 -52.94
N ARG A 527 -42.21 -39.27 -54.00
CA ARG A 527 -43.54 -39.87 -53.88
C ARG A 527 -43.84 -40.82 -55.04
N PHE A 528 -44.88 -41.64 -54.85
CA PHE A 528 -45.39 -42.56 -55.87
C PHE A 528 -46.80 -42.14 -56.34
N GLY A 529 -47.08 -42.30 -57.64
CA GLY A 529 -48.37 -42.02 -58.26
C GLY A 529 -49.45 -43.07 -57.93
N ALA A 530 -50.54 -43.03 -58.70
CA ALA A 530 -51.61 -44.02 -58.60
C ALA A 530 -51.09 -45.43 -58.92
N VAL A 531 -51.71 -46.45 -58.31
CA VAL A 531 -51.34 -47.85 -58.54
C VAL A 531 -51.92 -48.34 -59.87
N GLU A 532 -51.08 -48.98 -60.66
CA GLU A 532 -51.46 -49.70 -61.87
C GLU A 532 -51.28 -51.19 -61.63
N HIS A 533 -52.21 -52.00 -62.15
CA HIS A 533 -52.17 -53.45 -62.05
C HIS A 533 -51.97 -54.08 -63.43
N GLY A 534 -51.08 -55.06 -63.52
CA GLY A 534 -50.84 -55.85 -64.74
C GLY A 534 -50.78 -57.33 -64.42
N ASN A 535 -51.41 -58.16 -65.25
CA ASN A 535 -51.38 -59.62 -65.08
C ASN A 535 -50.03 -60.17 -65.57
N VAL A 536 -49.44 -61.08 -64.80
CA VAL A 536 -48.12 -61.69 -65.08
C VAL A 536 -48.26 -63.17 -65.48
N TYR A 537 -49.23 -63.90 -64.91
CA TYR A 537 -49.48 -65.28 -65.30
C TYR A 537 -50.04 -65.37 -66.74
N ARG A 538 -49.29 -66.02 -67.64
CA ARG A 538 -49.61 -66.19 -69.08
C ARG A 538 -49.92 -64.88 -69.83
N SER A 539 -49.39 -63.76 -69.35
CA SER A 539 -49.55 -62.42 -69.90
C SER A 539 -48.17 -61.74 -69.96
N PRO A 540 -47.88 -60.86 -70.94
CA PRO A 540 -46.57 -60.23 -71.06
C PRO A 540 -46.24 -59.26 -69.92
N GLY A 541 -47.19 -58.98 -69.01
CA GLY A 541 -46.99 -58.06 -67.90
C GLY A 541 -46.82 -56.60 -68.37
N PHE A 542 -46.05 -55.83 -67.61
CA PHE A 542 -45.64 -54.48 -68.01
C PHE A 542 -44.31 -54.51 -68.76
N ALA A 543 -44.22 -53.75 -69.85
CA ALA A 543 -42.94 -53.45 -70.47
C ALA A 543 -42.08 -52.58 -69.55
N ASP A 544 -40.75 -52.68 -69.68
CA ASP A 544 -39.81 -51.78 -69.01
C ASP A 544 -40.07 -50.34 -69.47
N GLN A 545 -40.49 -49.50 -68.53
CA GLN A 545 -40.87 -48.11 -68.78
C GLN A 545 -40.19 -47.23 -67.74
N LEU A 546 -39.41 -46.26 -68.23
CA LEU A 546 -38.74 -45.28 -67.39
C LEU A 546 -39.75 -44.59 -66.47
N GLY A 547 -39.34 -44.43 -65.21
CA GLY A 547 -40.15 -43.72 -64.22
C GLY A 547 -41.14 -44.56 -63.44
N TYR A 548 -41.31 -45.84 -63.76
CA TYR A 548 -42.18 -46.73 -62.98
C TYR A 548 -41.37 -47.64 -62.08
N VAL A 549 -41.89 -47.86 -60.87
CA VAL A 549 -41.35 -48.83 -59.92
C VAL A 549 -42.43 -49.85 -59.56
N ILE A 550 -42.02 -51.11 -59.40
CA ILE A 550 -42.90 -52.15 -58.86
C ILE A 550 -43.12 -51.88 -57.38
N THR A 551 -44.38 -51.84 -56.97
CA THR A 551 -44.77 -51.54 -55.57
C THR A 551 -45.51 -52.68 -54.89
N GLY A 552 -45.83 -53.75 -55.64
CA GLY A 552 -46.43 -54.96 -55.08
C GLY A 552 -46.45 -56.10 -56.09
N VAL A 553 -46.42 -57.32 -55.59
CA VAL A 553 -46.63 -58.56 -56.36
C VAL A 553 -47.71 -59.34 -55.63
N GLU A 554 -48.74 -59.76 -56.33
CA GLU A 554 -49.90 -60.45 -55.78
C GLU A 554 -50.03 -61.84 -56.38
N ASN A 555 -50.37 -62.79 -55.53
CA ASN A 555 -50.67 -64.16 -55.88
C ASN A 555 -51.97 -64.52 -55.15
N GLY A 556 -53.08 -64.41 -55.87
CA GLY A 556 -54.42 -64.49 -55.31
C GLY A 556 -54.88 -65.92 -55.05
N ASP A 557 -54.31 -66.91 -55.75
CA ASP A 557 -54.62 -68.32 -55.57
C ASP A 557 -53.57 -69.09 -54.75
N SER A 558 -52.47 -68.41 -54.36
CA SER A 558 -51.37 -68.95 -53.55
C SER A 558 -50.65 -70.15 -54.19
N ASN A 559 -50.63 -70.24 -55.52
CA ASN A 559 -49.83 -71.22 -56.24
C ASN A 559 -48.33 -70.81 -56.28
N ASP A 560 -47.45 -71.53 -56.97
CA ASP A 560 -46.00 -71.20 -57.00
C ASP A 560 -45.65 -70.04 -57.96
N THR A 561 -46.62 -69.42 -58.62
CA THR A 561 -46.46 -68.39 -59.65
C THR A 561 -47.24 -67.11 -59.35
N PRO A 562 -46.65 -65.91 -59.48
CA PRO A 562 -47.39 -64.66 -59.27
C PRO A 562 -48.48 -64.41 -60.32
N ASP A 563 -49.67 -64.02 -59.87
CA ASP A 563 -50.81 -63.71 -60.75
C ASP A 563 -50.71 -62.29 -61.32
N ARG A 564 -50.47 -61.30 -60.44
CA ARG A 564 -50.56 -59.88 -60.77
C ARG A 564 -49.40 -59.09 -60.17
N ILE A 565 -49.00 -58.04 -60.86
CA ILE A 565 -47.99 -57.09 -60.39
C ILE A 565 -48.58 -55.69 -60.33
N GLN A 566 -48.18 -54.94 -59.31
CA GLN A 566 -48.54 -53.55 -59.11
C GLN A 566 -47.33 -52.66 -59.37
N ARG A 567 -47.51 -51.62 -60.18
CA ARG A 567 -46.49 -50.57 -60.37
C ARG A 567 -47.05 -49.19 -60.09
N ARG A 568 -46.18 -48.24 -59.75
CA ARG A 568 -46.51 -46.83 -59.56
C ARG A 568 -45.45 -45.96 -60.21
N LEU A 569 -45.88 -44.80 -60.70
CA LEU A 569 -44.97 -43.78 -61.23
C LEU A 569 -44.18 -43.13 -60.09
N LEU A 570 -42.85 -43.05 -60.21
CA LEU A 570 -41.94 -42.38 -59.29
C LEU A 570 -41.84 -40.89 -59.62
N GLN A 571 -42.06 -40.04 -58.61
CA GLN A 571 -41.91 -38.61 -58.73
C GLN A 571 -40.95 -38.06 -57.68
N LEU A 572 -40.09 -37.12 -58.09
CA LEU A 572 -39.12 -36.42 -57.24
C LEU A 572 -39.53 -34.95 -57.12
N LYS A 573 -39.44 -34.39 -55.92
CA LYS A 573 -39.61 -32.96 -55.70
C LYS A 573 -38.26 -32.29 -55.85
N VAL A 574 -38.13 -31.36 -56.78
CA VAL A 574 -36.93 -30.54 -57.00
C VAL A 574 -37.38 -29.10 -57.11
N ASN A 575 -36.71 -28.16 -56.44
CA ASN A 575 -37.03 -26.73 -56.49
C ASN A 575 -38.52 -26.43 -56.20
N GLY A 576 -39.12 -27.14 -55.25
CA GLY A 576 -40.53 -26.96 -54.88
C GLY A 576 -41.55 -27.65 -55.79
N GLN A 577 -41.15 -28.12 -56.98
CA GLN A 577 -42.02 -28.72 -57.99
C GLN A 577 -41.84 -30.25 -58.07
N TRP A 578 -42.91 -30.97 -58.41
CA TRP A 578 -42.85 -32.42 -58.59
C TRP A 578 -42.57 -32.77 -60.05
N TYR A 579 -41.50 -33.54 -60.27
CA TYR A 579 -41.09 -34.06 -61.56
C TYR A 579 -41.29 -35.57 -61.60
N THR A 580 -41.82 -36.07 -62.72
CA THR A 580 -41.86 -37.50 -62.99
C THR A 580 -40.48 -37.96 -63.45
N VAL A 581 -39.95 -39.02 -62.84
CA VAL A 581 -38.65 -39.57 -63.25
C VAL A 581 -38.77 -40.13 -64.67
N GLY A 582 -37.94 -39.67 -65.59
CA GLY A 582 -37.92 -40.16 -66.98
C GLY A 582 -38.99 -39.57 -67.91
N ALA A 583 -39.70 -38.51 -67.49
CA ALA A 583 -40.65 -37.75 -68.32
C ALA A 583 -40.02 -36.50 -68.95
#